data_AF-A0A1G5A421-F1
#
_entry.id   AF-A0A1G5A421-F1
#
_cell.length_a   1.000
_cell.length_b   1.000
_cell.length_c   1.000
_cell.angle_alpha   90.00
_cell.angle_beta   90.00
_cell.angle_gamma   90.00
#
_symmetry.space_group_name_H-M   'P 1'
#
loop_
_entity.id
_entity.type
_entity.pdbx_description
1 polymer ?
#
loop_
_entity_poly.entity_id
_entity_poly.type
_entity_poly.pdbx_seq_one_letter_code
_entity_poly.pdbx_strand_id
1 'polypeptide(L)'
;MNQQQRDSANEAAGMALVEQQWDEIRKDHPDWYARYDQVMPDTAASRSEMAELWATAPTPWAAALIYGKLTLRLEISVHAGMQF
;
A
#
# COMPACT_ATOMS: atom_id res chain seq x y z
N MET A 1 -21.15 -7.76 22.77
CA MET A 1 -20.06 -6.97 22.18
C MET A 1 -20.66 -5.65 21.70
N ASN A 2 -20.18 -4.50 22.20
CA ASN A 2 -20.65 -3.18 21.76
C ASN A 2 -19.98 -2.79 20.43
N GLN A 3 -20.42 -1.70 19.78
CA GLN A 3 -19.90 -1.28 18.47
C GLN A 3 -18.38 -1.09 18.46
N GLN A 4 -17.86 -0.33 19.42
CA GLN A 4 -16.44 -0.04 19.56
C GLN A 4 -15.59 -1.32 19.65
N GLN A 5 -16.05 -2.33 20.40
CA GLN A 5 -15.36 -3.61 20.51
C GLN A 5 -15.31 -4.37 19.17
N ARG A 6 -16.33 -4.25 18.31
CA ARG A 6 -16.29 -4.89 16.99
C ARG A 6 -15.35 -4.16 16.05
N ASP A 7 -15.36 -2.83 16.08
CA ASP A 7 -14.50 -2.01 15.23
C ASP A 7 -13.03 -2.31 15.53
N SER A 8 -12.64 -2.31 16.80
CA SER A 8 -11.27 -2.67 17.20
C SER A 8 -10.89 -4.11 16.84
N ALA A 9 -11.83 -5.06 16.93
CA ALA A 9 -11.56 -6.45 16.53
C ALA A 9 -11.37 -6.57 15.01
N ASN A 10 -12.16 -5.84 14.21
CA ASN A 10 -12.05 -5.81 12.76
C ASN A 10 -10.73 -5.14 12.32
N GLU A 11 -10.35 -4.04 12.96
CA GLU A 11 -9.07 -3.37 12.72
C GLU A 11 -7.90 -4.30 13.01
N ALA A 12 -7.89 -4.99 14.16
CA ALA A 12 -6.85 -5.94 14.51
C ALA A 12 -6.75 -7.09 13.50
N ALA A 13 -7.89 -7.64 13.08
CA ALA A 13 -7.93 -8.69 12.06
C ALA A 13 -7.41 -8.20 10.70
N GLY A 14 -7.77 -6.97 10.30
CA GLY A 14 -7.27 -6.34 9.08
C GLY A 14 -5.76 -6.12 9.11
N MET A 15 -5.22 -5.63 10.23
CA MET A 15 -3.78 -5.42 10.40
C MET A 15 -3.00 -6.73 10.34
N ALA A 16 -3.49 -7.78 11.01
CA ALA A 16 -2.86 -9.10 10.95
C ALA A 16 -2.85 -9.67 9.52
N LEU A 17 -3.91 -9.46 8.74
CA LEU A 17 -3.96 -9.87 7.34
C LEU A 17 -2.94 -9.08 6.49
N VAL A 18 -2.78 -7.78 6.73
CA VAL A 18 -1.79 -6.94 6.04
C VAL A 18 -0.37 -7.41 6.34
N GLU A 19 -0.06 -7.73 7.60
CA GLU A 19 1.25 -8.27 8.00
C GLU A 19 1.55 -9.59 7.28
N GLN A 20 0.58 -10.51 7.26
CA GLN A 20 0.71 -11.78 6.56
C GLN A 20 0.99 -11.58 5.06
N GLN A 21 0.23 -10.71 4.38
CA GLN A 21 0.42 -10.43 2.95
C GLN A 21 1.80 -9.85 2.66
N TRP A 22 2.32 -8.99 3.55
CA TRP A 22 3.68 -8.48 3.44
C TRP A 22 4.73 -9.56 3.61
N ASP A 23 4.56 -10.47 4.57
CA ASP A 23 5.50 -11.57 4.78
C ASP A 23 5.53 -12.53 3.58
N GLU A 24 4.37 -12.84 3.00
CA GLU A 24 4.26 -13.62 1.76
C GLU A 24 5.00 -12.93 0.61
N ILE A 25 4.80 -11.63 0.40
CA ILE A 25 5.49 -10.87 -0.65
C ILE A 25 7.00 -10.80 -0.40
N ARG A 26 7.44 -10.57 0.83
CA ARG A 26 8.88 -10.49 1.17
C ARG A 26 9.57 -11.83 0.91
N LYS A 27 8.87 -12.94 1.15
CA LYS A 27 9.39 -14.29 0.94
C LYS A 27 9.38 -14.69 -0.54
N ASP A 28 8.25 -14.51 -1.22
CA ASP A 28 8.02 -15.10 -2.55
C ASP A 28 8.36 -14.13 -3.69
N HIS A 29 8.41 -12.81 -3.41
CA HIS A 29 8.69 -11.74 -4.37
C HIS A 29 9.68 -10.70 -3.82
N PRO A 30 10.87 -11.10 -3.34
CA PRO A 30 11.81 -10.23 -2.63
C PRO A 30 12.29 -9.03 -3.46
N ASP A 31 12.47 -9.19 -4.78
CA ASP A 31 12.92 -8.11 -5.65
C ASP A 31 11.86 -7.01 -5.79
N TRP A 32 10.59 -7.41 -5.91
CA TRP A 32 9.48 -6.45 -5.95
C TRP A 32 9.34 -5.74 -4.60
N TYR A 33 9.48 -6.48 -3.49
CA TYR A 33 9.48 -5.90 -2.14
C TYR A 33 10.61 -4.88 -1.93
N ALA A 34 11.84 -5.22 -2.37
CA ALA A 34 12.98 -4.31 -2.29
C ALA A 34 12.74 -3.03 -3.10
N ARG A 35 12.14 -3.16 -4.30
CA ARG A 35 11.75 -2.02 -5.12
C ARG A 35 10.70 -1.16 -4.44
N TYR A 36 9.68 -1.78 -3.85
CA TYR A 36 8.66 -1.09 -3.06
C TYR A 36 9.30 -0.27 -1.94
N ASP A 37 10.23 -0.86 -1.18
CA ASP A 37 10.91 -0.19 -0.07
C ASP A 37 11.79 0.98 -0.55
N GLN A 38 12.52 0.78 -1.66
CA GLN A 38 13.39 1.80 -2.25
C GLN A 38 12.60 3.01 -2.78
N VAL A 39 11.49 2.77 -3.47
CA VAL A 39 10.67 3.81 -4.11
C VAL A 39 9.89 4.64 -3.08
N MET A 40 9.64 4.09 -1.88
CA MET A 40 8.86 4.71 -0.81
C MET A 40 7.52 5.31 -1.30
N PRO A 41 6.54 4.46 -1.69
CA PRO A 41 5.24 4.86 -2.25
C PRO A 41 4.46 5.90 -1.45
N ASP A 42 4.61 5.89 -0.13
CA ASP A 42 3.88 6.78 0.77
C ASP A 42 4.42 8.21 0.80
N THR A 43 5.64 8.45 0.31
CA THR A 43 6.33 9.74 0.46
C THR A 43 7.04 10.21 -0.79
N ALA A 44 8.06 9.49 -1.25
CA ALA A 44 9.03 10.00 -2.23
C ALA A 44 8.76 9.57 -3.67
N ALA A 45 7.98 8.51 -3.87
CA ALA A 45 7.76 7.94 -5.20
C ALA A 45 7.17 8.97 -6.18
N SER A 46 7.71 9.04 -7.39
CA SER A 46 7.09 9.76 -8.50
C SER A 46 5.86 9.03 -9.03
N ARG A 47 5.02 9.72 -9.82
CA ARG A 47 3.84 9.10 -10.46
C ARG A 47 4.21 7.93 -11.37
N SER A 48 5.33 8.03 -12.10
CA SER A 48 5.81 6.96 -12.98
C SER A 48 6.26 5.74 -12.20
N GLU A 49 6.98 5.93 -11.09
CA GLU A 49 7.41 4.81 -10.24
C GLU A 49 6.23 4.11 -9.58
N MET A 50 5.22 4.87 -9.13
CA MET A 50 3.96 4.31 -8.62
C MET A 50 3.22 3.51 -9.69
N ALA A 51 3.15 4.02 -10.92
CA ALA A 51 2.51 3.32 -12.04
C ALA A 51 3.25 2.02 -12.39
N GLU A 52 4.58 2.03 -12.34
CA GLU A 52 5.39 0.84 -12.60
C GLU A 52 5.27 -0.20 -11.48
N LEU A 53 5.31 0.22 -10.21
CA LEU A 53 5.03 -0.67 -9.07
C LEU A 53 3.66 -1.32 -9.18
N TRP A 54 2.65 -0.57 -9.64
CA TRP A 54 1.30 -1.10 -9.84
C TRP A 54 1.24 -2.10 -11.00
N ALA A 55 1.83 -1.76 -12.15
CA ALA A 55 1.85 -2.62 -13.33
C ALA A 55 2.61 -3.94 -13.12
N THR A 56 3.58 -3.94 -12.21
CA THR A 56 4.42 -5.10 -11.90
C THR A 56 4.04 -5.79 -10.59
N ALA A 57 2.93 -5.40 -9.96
CA ALA A 57 2.49 -5.96 -8.70
C ALA A 57 2.29 -7.49 -8.80
N PRO A 58 2.94 -8.28 -7.92
CA PRO A 58 2.98 -9.73 -8.07
C PRO A 58 1.68 -10.41 -7.64
N THR A 59 0.87 -9.74 -6.82
CA THR A 59 -0.40 -10.26 -6.31
C THR A 59 -1.52 -9.23 -6.48
N PRO A 60 -2.80 -9.68 -6.55
CA PRO A 60 -3.93 -8.77 -6.54
C PRO A 60 -3.95 -7.84 -5.31
N TRP A 61 -3.48 -8.32 -4.16
CA TRP A 61 -3.36 -7.53 -2.95
C TRP A 61 -2.33 -6.40 -3.12
N ALA A 62 -1.14 -6.71 -3.63
CA ALA A 62 -0.12 -5.70 -3.91
C ALA A 62 -0.61 -4.66 -4.91
N ALA A 63 -1.32 -5.10 -5.96
CA ALA A 63 -1.88 -4.20 -6.95
C ALA A 63 -2.91 -3.24 -6.33
N ALA A 64 -3.81 -3.75 -5.49
CA ALA A 64 -4.80 -2.94 -4.78
C ALA A 64 -4.14 -1.95 -3.79
N LEU A 65 -3.08 -2.38 -3.10
CA LEU A 65 -2.31 -1.53 -2.20
C LEU A 65 -1.71 -0.32 -2.95
N ILE A 66 -1.01 -0.56 -4.08
CA ILE A 66 -0.40 0.53 -4.85
C ILE A 66 -1.45 1.45 -5.46
N TYR A 67 -2.55 0.88 -5.97
CA TYR A 67 -3.68 1.67 -6.47
C TYR A 67 -4.20 2.64 -5.39
N GLY A 68 -4.49 2.14 -4.18
CA GLY A 68 -4.98 2.97 -3.09
C GLY A 68 -4.01 4.08 -2.66
N LYS A 69 -2.70 3.77 -2.59
CA LYS A 69 -1.67 4.77 -2.28
C LYS A 69 -1.57 5.84 -3.38
N LEU A 70 -1.62 5.43 -4.65
CA LEU A 70 -1.59 6.35 -5.79
C LEU A 70 -2.79 7.30 -5.78
N THR A 71 -4.01 6.78 -5.59
CA THR A 71 -5.22 7.62 -5.54
C THR A 71 -5.17 8.59 -4.37
N LEU A 72 -4.75 8.13 -3.18
CA LEU A 72 -4.64 8.99 -2.01
C LEU A 72 -3.61 10.12 -2.22
N ARG A 73 -2.43 9.82 -2.78
CA ARG A 73 -1.42 10.84 -3.06
C ARG A 73 -1.87 11.84 -4.12
N LEU A 74 -2.62 11.40 -5.12
CA LEU A 74 -3.23 12.31 -6.09
C LEU A 74 -4.23 13.26 -5.42
N GLU A 75 -5.12 12.74 -4.57
CA GLU A 75 -6.07 13.57 -3.81
C GLU A 75 -5.36 14.58 -2.90
N ILE A 76 -4.36 14.13 -2.13
CA ILE A 76 -3.54 14.99 -1.28
C ILE A 76 -2.87 16.10 -2.10
N SER A 77 -2.26 15.76 -3.24
CA SER A 77 -1.56 16.76 -4.08
C SER A 77 -2.50 17.88 -4.52
N VAL A 78 -3.72 17.52 -4.92
CA VAL A 78 -4.75 18.48 -5.39
C VAL A 78 -5.26 19.34 -4.24
N HIS A 79 -5.55 18.74 -3.08
CA HIS A 79 -6.18 19.45 -1.98
C HIS A 79 -5.21 20.24 -1.09
N ALA A 80 -3.98 19.78 -0.94
CA ALA A 80 -2.97 20.44 -0.13
C ALA A 80 -2.08 21.40 -0.93
N GLY A 81 -2.21 21.43 -2.28
CA GLY A 81 -1.34 22.21 -3.16
C GLY A 81 0.12 21.72 -3.15
N MET A 82 0.35 20.46 -2.74
CA MET A 82 1.66 19.83 -2.75
C MET A 82 1.88 19.18 -4.12
N GLN A 83 3.12 19.20 -4.60
CA GLN A 83 3.45 18.38 -5.77
C GLN A 83 3.30 16.91 -5.41
N PHE A 84 2.95 16.10 -6.42
CA PHE A 84 2.98 14.66 -6.27
C PHE A 84 4.42 14.20 -6.01
#